data_AF-A0A6A5YJZ4-F1
#
_entry.id   AF-A0A6A5YJZ4-F1
#
_cell.length_a   1.000
_cell.length_b   1.000
_cell.length_c   1.000
_cell.angle_alpha   90.00
_cell.angle_beta   90.00
_cell.angle_gamma   90.00
#
_symmetry.space_group_name_H-M   'P 1'
#
loop_
_entity.id
_entity.type
_entity.pdbx_description
1 polymer ?
#
loop_
_entity_poly.entity_id
_entity_poly.type
_entity_poly.pdbx_seq_one_letter_code
_entity_poly.pdbx_strand_id
1 'polypeptide(L)'
;DHHSLCSSRPGRLRPTRLLDVGTQKGSARIRLRTDHSREPYLALSHCWGDVPADTPWKLTMSNLPRFLERIDIQTLPLTFRHAVALTQDLGQRYFWID
;
A
#
# COMPACT_ATOMS: atom_id res chain seq x y z
N ASP A 1 -21.31 30.17 6.15
CA ASP A 1 -20.39 29.21 6.79
C ASP A 1 -19.02 29.23 6.11
N HIS A 2 -18.02 29.81 6.79
CA HIS A 2 -16.67 30.00 6.27
C HIS A 2 -15.80 28.77 6.55
N HIS A 3 -15.62 27.89 5.56
CA HIS A 3 -14.73 26.74 5.65
C HIS A 3 -13.26 27.15 5.41
N SER A 4 -12.77 28.14 6.14
CA SER A 4 -11.44 28.76 5.96
C SER A 4 -10.34 28.14 6.84
N LEU A 5 -10.71 27.19 7.71
CA LEU A 5 -9.80 26.56 8.68
C LEU A 5 -9.28 25.18 8.25
N CYS A 6 -9.73 24.64 7.11
CA CYS A 6 -9.13 23.45 6.51
C CYS A 6 -7.89 23.80 5.64
N SER A 7 -7.17 24.86 6.02
CA SER A 7 -5.97 25.36 5.34
C SER A 7 -4.72 25.29 6.22
N SER A 8 -4.79 24.66 7.40
CA SER A 8 -3.59 24.16 8.05
C SER A 8 -3.11 22.96 7.23
N ARG A 9 -1.97 23.08 6.55
CA ARG A 9 -1.19 21.93 6.06
C ARG A 9 -0.19 21.57 7.16
N PRO A 10 -0.57 20.89 8.26
CA PRO A 10 0.44 20.23 9.08
C PRO A 10 1.09 19.21 8.15
N GLY A 11 2.43 19.22 8.09
CA GLY A 11 3.22 18.52 7.07
C GLY A 11 2.61 17.19 6.67
N ARG A 12 2.19 17.08 5.40
CA ARG A 12 1.49 15.91 4.84
C ARG A 12 2.12 14.64 5.41
N LEU A 13 1.44 13.97 6.34
CA LEU A 13 1.82 12.64 6.78
C LEU A 13 1.75 11.79 5.52
N ARG A 14 2.92 11.53 4.97
CA ARG A 14 3.08 10.77 3.75
C ARG A 14 3.45 9.36 4.16
N PRO A 15 2.86 8.36 3.50
CA PRO A 15 3.27 7.01 3.74
C PRO A 15 4.77 6.90 3.47
N THR A 16 5.49 6.36 4.45
CA THR A 16 6.93 6.08 4.32
C THR A 16 7.18 4.87 3.43
N ARG A 17 6.13 4.10 3.12
CA ARG A 17 6.19 2.90 2.30
C ARG A 17 4.93 2.83 1.42
N LEU A 18 5.11 2.54 0.14
CA LEU A 18 4.05 2.28 -0.81
C LEU A 18 4.22 0.90 -1.42
N LEU A 19 3.13 0.23 -1.78
CA LEU A 19 3.15 -0.96 -2.61
C LEU A 19 3.10 -0.52 -4.08
N ASP A 20 4.14 -0.87 -4.84
CA ASP A 20 4.17 -0.77 -6.31
C ASP A 20 3.52 -2.04 -6.86
N VAL A 21 2.31 -1.89 -7.39
CA VAL A 21 1.52 -2.99 -7.96
C VAL A 21 1.56 -2.98 -9.48
N GLY A 22 2.26 -2.01 -10.08
CA GLY A 22 2.23 -1.75 -11.53
C GLY A 22 0.85 -1.25 -11.99
N THR A 23 0.75 -0.92 -13.28
CA THR A 23 -0.51 -0.50 -13.91
C THR A 23 -1.11 -1.58 -14.81
N GLN A 24 -0.36 -2.65 -15.09
CA GLN A 24 -0.82 -3.74 -15.93
C GLN A 24 -1.58 -4.77 -15.10
N LYS A 25 -2.84 -4.99 -15.46
CA LYS A 25 -3.69 -6.03 -14.87
C LYS A 25 -3.01 -7.40 -14.99
N GLY A 26 -2.92 -8.12 -13.87
CA GLY A 26 -2.24 -9.42 -13.83
C GLY A 26 -0.71 -9.35 -13.76
N SER A 27 -0.12 -8.15 -13.63
CA SER A 27 1.30 -8.02 -13.29
C SER A 27 1.58 -8.72 -11.96
N ALA A 28 2.41 -9.77 -12.00
CA ALA A 28 2.76 -10.56 -10.83
C ALA A 28 3.82 -9.89 -9.93
N ARG A 29 4.17 -8.63 -10.20
CA ARG A 29 5.30 -7.94 -9.61
C ARG A 29 4.85 -6.87 -8.63
N ILE A 30 4.31 -7.32 -7.50
CA ILE A 30 4.03 -6.46 -6.34
C ILE A 30 5.32 -6.32 -5.54
N ARG A 31 5.66 -5.11 -5.08
CA ARG A 31 6.81 -4.89 -4.20
C ARG A 31 6.61 -3.65 -3.34
N LEU A 32 7.32 -3.61 -2.21
CA LEU A 32 7.39 -2.45 -1.34
C LEU A 32 8.37 -1.41 -1.92
N ARG A 33 8.03 -0.13 -1.81
CA ARG A 33 8.86 1.02 -2.17
C ARG A 33 8.93 1.97 -0.99
N THR A 34 10.14 2.39 -0.62
CA THR A 34 10.39 3.33 0.49
C THR A 34 10.83 4.71 -0.01
N ASP A 35 11.10 4.85 -1.30
CA ASP A 35 11.62 6.04 -1.96
C ASP A 35 10.54 6.94 -2.58
N HIS A 36 9.28 6.53 -2.56
CA HIS A 36 8.22 7.09 -3.42
C HIS A 36 7.08 7.81 -2.71
N SER A 37 7.32 8.42 -1.56
CA SER A 37 6.30 9.16 -0.79
C SER A 37 5.64 10.35 -1.52
N ARG A 38 6.06 10.67 -2.76
CA ARG A 38 5.54 11.79 -3.57
C ARG A 38 4.60 11.39 -4.70
N GLU A 39 4.56 10.12 -5.05
CA GLU A 39 3.71 9.62 -6.13
C GLU A 39 2.23 9.60 -5.70
N PRO A 40 1.27 9.81 -6.63
CA PRO A 40 -0.13 9.54 -6.35
C PRO A 40 -0.32 8.07 -5.95
N TYR A 41 -1.20 7.82 -4.98
CA TYR A 41 -1.51 6.48 -4.51
C TYR A 41 -2.98 6.37 -4.11
N LEU A 42 -3.49 5.14 -4.14
CA LEU A 42 -4.77 4.81 -3.51
C LEU A 42 -4.52 4.35 -2.07
N ALA A 43 -5.34 4.85 -1.15
CA ALA A 43 -5.29 4.47 0.26
C ALA A 43 -6.43 3.51 0.58
N LEU A 44 -6.10 2.37 1.19
CA LEU A 44 -7.07 1.52 1.88
C LEU A 44 -6.86 1.70 3.38
N SER A 45 -7.87 2.27 4.06
CA SER A 45 -7.91 2.25 5.52
C SER A 45 -8.57 0.96 5.96
N HIS A 46 -7.84 0.11 6.67
CA HIS A 46 -8.29 -1.20 7.09
C HIS A 46 -7.97 -1.43 8.57
N CYS A 47 -8.97 -1.83 9.36
CA CYS A 47 -8.72 -2.26 10.73
C CYS A 47 -8.09 -3.66 10.72
N TRP A 48 -6.80 -3.76 11.05
CA TRP A 48 -6.07 -5.04 11.05
C TRP A 48 -6.62 -6.09 12.01
N GLY A 49 -7.22 -5.68 13.12
CA GLY A 49 -7.63 -6.58 14.21
C GLY A 49 -6.42 -7.31 14.81
N ASP A 50 -6.67 -8.50 15.36
CA ASP A 50 -5.63 -9.36 15.94
C ASP A 50 -4.92 -10.15 14.82
N VAL A 51 -3.77 -9.64 14.39
CA VAL A 51 -2.93 -10.28 13.37
C VAL A 51 -1.81 -11.09 14.05
N PRO A 52 -1.78 -12.43 13.91
CA PRO A 52 -0.71 -13.27 14.45
C PRO A 52 0.68 -12.80 14.04
N ALA A 53 1.69 -13.00 14.89
CA ALA A 53 3.06 -12.58 14.62
C ALA A 53 3.63 -13.23 13.34
N ASP A 54 3.27 -14.50 13.09
CA ASP A 54 3.78 -15.32 11.99
C ASP A 54 3.01 -15.12 10.67
N THR A 55 2.21 -14.06 10.60
CA THR A 55 1.42 -13.74 9.42
C THR A 55 2.34 -13.42 8.23
N PRO A 56 2.26 -14.17 7.10
CA PRO A 56 3.26 -14.10 6.03
C PRO A 56 3.23 -12.78 5.26
N TRP A 57 2.12 -12.05 5.30
CA TRP A 57 1.92 -10.76 4.63
C TRP A 57 2.21 -9.55 5.54
N LYS A 58 2.55 -9.78 6.82
CA LYS A 58 2.95 -8.72 7.75
C LYS A 58 4.38 -8.29 7.46
N LEU A 59 4.60 -7.00 7.21
CA LEU A 59 5.94 -6.47 7.03
C LEU A 59 6.70 -6.48 8.38
N THR A 60 7.85 -7.12 8.41
CA THR A 60 8.77 -7.20 9.54
C THR A 60 10.17 -6.80 9.08
N MET A 61 11.07 -6.51 10.02
CA MET A 61 12.46 -6.19 9.65
C MET A 61 13.16 -7.37 8.96
N SER A 62 12.81 -8.61 9.31
CA SER A 62 13.42 -9.82 8.72
C SER A 62 12.95 -10.08 7.28
N ASN A 63 11.69 -9.75 6.94
CA ASN A 63 11.15 -9.96 5.58
C ASN A 63 11.17 -8.70 4.70
N LEU A 64 11.61 -7.56 5.24
CA LEU A 64 11.75 -6.31 4.49
C LEU A 64 12.55 -6.47 3.18
N PRO A 65 13.74 -7.11 3.15
CA PRO A 65 14.49 -7.29 1.90
C PRO A 65 13.69 -8.05 0.84
N ARG A 66 12.98 -9.10 1.26
CA ARG A 66 12.09 -9.88 0.39
C ARG A 66 10.96 -9.02 -0.16
N PHE A 67 10.31 -8.21 0.68
CA PHE A 67 9.18 -7.38 0.25
C PHE A 67 9.60 -6.25 -0.70
N LEU A 68 10.81 -5.73 -0.58
CA LEU A 68 11.39 -4.76 -1.53
C LEU A 68 11.64 -5.38 -2.92
N GLU A 69 11.97 -6.66 -2.96
CA GLU A 69 12.18 -7.39 -4.22
C GLU A 69 10.85 -7.83 -4.84
N ARG A 70 10.05 -8.58 -4.09
CA ARG A 70 8.77 -9.15 -4.51
C ARG A 70 7.90 -9.59 -3.35
N ILE A 71 6.62 -9.27 -3.45
CA ILE A 71 5.54 -9.79 -2.63
C ILE A 71 4.72 -10.73 -3.51
N ASP A 72 4.48 -11.94 -3.02
CA ASP A 72 3.60 -12.88 -3.70
C ASP A 72 2.15 -12.48 -3.43
N ILE A 73 1.41 -12.14 -4.49
CA ILE A 73 0.00 -11.76 -4.38
C ILE A 73 -0.83 -12.88 -3.74
N GLN A 74 -0.45 -14.15 -3.92
CA GLN A 74 -1.19 -15.30 -3.37
C GLN A 74 -1.06 -15.43 -1.86
N THR A 75 -0.01 -14.84 -1.26
CA THR A 75 0.14 -14.83 0.21
C THR A 75 -0.65 -13.70 0.85
N LEU A 76 -1.27 -12.80 0.07
CA LEU A 76 -2.05 -11.69 0.58
C LEU A 76 -3.50 -12.11 0.87
N PRO A 77 -4.13 -11.53 1.91
CA PRO A 77 -5.56 -11.66 2.14
C PRO A 77 -6.39 -11.27 0.92
N LEU A 78 -7.59 -11.83 0.80
CA LEU A 78 -8.51 -11.54 -0.30
C LEU A 78 -8.77 -10.04 -0.47
N THR A 79 -8.97 -9.33 0.65
CA THR A 79 -9.18 -7.88 0.65
C THR A 79 -8.04 -7.13 -0.02
N PHE A 80 -6.78 -7.51 0.22
CA PHE A 80 -5.63 -6.82 -0.36
C PHE A 80 -5.47 -7.19 -1.84
N ARG A 81 -5.75 -8.44 -2.21
CA ARG A 81 -5.77 -8.85 -3.62
C ARG A 81 -6.80 -8.04 -4.41
N HIS A 82 -8.00 -7.81 -3.86
CA HIS A 82 -9.00 -6.95 -4.47
C HIS A 82 -8.54 -5.49 -4.55
N ALA A 83 -7.93 -4.95 -3.49
CA ALA A 83 -7.41 -3.58 -3.50
C ALA A 83 -6.31 -3.37 -4.55
N VAL A 84 -5.42 -4.37 -4.72
CA VAL A 84 -4.41 -4.39 -5.78
C VAL A 84 -5.07 -4.38 -7.16
N ALA A 85 -6.06 -5.25 -7.38
CA ALA A 85 -6.76 -5.33 -8.66
C ALA A 85 -7.50 -4.02 -8.99
N LEU A 86 -8.20 -3.43 -8.02
CA LEU A 86 -8.86 -2.13 -8.16
C LEU A 86 -7.86 -1.02 -8.46
N THR A 87 -6.70 -1.03 -7.82
CA THR A 87 -5.64 -0.05 -8.07
C THR A 87 -5.16 -0.12 -9.52
N GLN A 88 -4.94 -1.33 -10.03
CA GLN A 88 -4.57 -1.55 -11.43
C GLN A 88 -5.69 -1.15 -12.40
N ASP A 89 -6.94 -1.51 -12.11
CA ASP A 89 -8.11 -1.20 -12.95
C ASP A 89 -8.39 0.31 -13.04
N LEU A 90 -8.03 1.07 -12.00
CA LEU A 90 -8.09 2.54 -11.99
C LEU A 90 -6.88 3.20 -12.69
N GLY A 91 -5.94 2.41 -13.23
CA GLY A 91 -4.73 2.92 -13.86
C GLY A 91 -3.72 3.50 -12.87
N GLN A 92 -3.90 3.26 -11.57
CA GLN A 92 -2.97 3.70 -10.54
C GLN A 92 -1.89 2.64 -10.32
N ARG A 93 -0.67 3.08 -10.00
CA ARG A 93 0.48 2.20 -9.78
C ARG A 93 0.75 1.87 -8.32
N TYR A 94 0.43 2.82 -7.45
CA TYR A 94 0.81 2.78 -6.04
C TYR A 94 -0.40 2.62 -5.15
N PHE A 95 -0.22 1.76 -4.16
CA PHE A 95 -1.21 1.42 -3.17
C PHE A 95 -0.62 1.59 -1.77
N TRP A 96 -1.37 2.18 -0.86
CA TRP A 96 -1.02 2.30 0.54
C TRP A 96 -2.10 1.67 1.40
N ILE A 97 -1.66 0.99 2.45
CA ILE A 97 -2.51 0.44 3.49
C ILE A 97 -1.90 0.82 4.83
N ASP A 98 -2.73 1.43 5.69
CA ASP A 98 -2.39 1.67 7.10
C ASP A 98 -2.48 0.38 7.87
#